data_AF-J9G8F9-F1
#
_entry.id   AF-J9G8F9-F1
#
_cell.length_a   1.000
_cell.length_b   1.000
_cell.length_c   1.000
_cell.angle_alpha   90.00
_cell.angle_beta   90.00
_cell.angle_gamma   90.00
#
_symmetry.space_group_name_H-M   'P 1'
#
loop_
_entity.id
_entity.type
_entity.pdbx_description
1 polymer ?
#
loop_
_entity_poly.entity_id
_entity_poly.type
_entity_poly.pdbx_seq_one_letter_code
_entity_poly.pdbx_strand_id
1 'polypeptide(L)'
;MGKGEYDLSEMYTVYNTYLDRADAAVRTHGDVSFSQGGSCYDALYGMEAFGLVPEECMRPGVMYADTLSNHTELSALTDAMVAAVAKGRLRKLQHDENNNMLWKKAVAAVHQIYLGSAPEKFTYKGKEYTPKSFFESTGLKASDYVSLTSFTHHPFYSQFPIEVQDNWRHALSYNLPLDEFMEVFDNAINTGYTIAWGADVSEPGFTREGVAVMPDNQKVQELSGSD
;
A
#
# COMPACT_ATOMS: atom_id res chain seq x y z
N MET A 1 13.39 6.92 -16.71
CA MET A 1 13.52 8.35 -16.31
C MET A 1 14.97 8.87 -16.19
N GLY A 2 16.01 8.03 -16.20
CA GLY A 2 17.40 8.50 -16.19
C GLY A 2 17.83 9.21 -14.90
N LYS A 3 17.13 8.97 -13.79
CA LYS A 3 17.32 9.64 -12.50
C LYS A 3 18.34 8.93 -11.59
N GLY A 4 18.83 7.77 -11.99
CA GLY A 4 19.71 6.91 -11.20
C GLY A 4 18.94 5.93 -10.32
N GLU A 5 19.65 5.34 -9.37
CA GLU A 5 19.15 4.35 -8.42
C GLU A 5 18.71 5.01 -7.11
N TYR A 6 17.57 4.57 -6.60
CA TYR A 6 16.95 5.04 -5.36
C TYR A 6 16.55 3.83 -4.52
N ASP A 7 16.76 3.96 -3.22
CA ASP A 7 16.24 3.08 -2.19
C ASP A 7 15.33 3.95 -1.31
N LEU A 8 14.02 3.69 -1.35
CA LEU A 8 12.99 4.56 -0.77
C LEU A 8 12.39 3.88 0.44
N SER A 9 12.14 4.62 1.52
CA SER A 9 11.57 4.03 2.73
C SER A 9 10.11 3.62 2.57
N GLU A 10 9.85 2.31 2.55
CA GLU A 10 8.49 1.79 2.70
C GLU A 10 7.92 2.20 4.05
N MET A 11 8.71 2.17 5.13
CA MET A 11 8.23 2.46 6.48
C MET A 11 7.68 3.88 6.62
N TYR A 12 8.25 4.87 5.93
CA TYR A 12 7.70 6.22 5.87
C TYR A 12 6.30 6.24 5.23
N THR A 13 6.13 5.55 4.11
CA THR A 13 4.85 5.48 3.41
C THR A 13 3.82 4.68 4.22
N VAL A 14 4.24 3.55 4.80
CA VAL A 14 3.43 2.69 5.67
C VAL A 14 2.94 3.45 6.89
N TYR A 15 3.82 4.17 7.60
CA TYR A 15 3.45 4.99 8.76
C TYR A 15 2.31 5.94 8.44
N ASN A 16 2.46 6.77 7.40
CA ASN A 16 1.46 7.77 7.05
C ASN A 16 0.16 7.11 6.55
N THR A 17 0.26 6.04 5.76
CA THR A 17 -0.90 5.32 5.22
C THR A 17 -1.74 4.69 6.33
N TYR A 18 -1.13 4.10 7.35
CA TYR A 18 -1.87 3.56 8.49
C TYR A 18 -2.60 4.64 9.29
N LEU A 19 -2.02 5.84 9.45
CA LEU A 19 -2.72 6.94 10.13
C LEU A 19 -3.95 7.39 9.35
N ASP A 20 -3.88 7.48 8.03
CA ASP A 20 -5.05 7.77 7.20
C ASP A 20 -6.06 6.63 7.23
N ARG A 21 -5.62 5.36 7.18
CA ARG A 21 -6.52 4.19 7.25
C ARG A 21 -7.25 4.12 8.59
N ALA A 22 -6.59 4.49 9.69
CA ALA A 22 -7.22 4.63 11.00
C ALA A 22 -8.29 5.74 11.00
N ASP A 23 -8.02 6.88 10.36
CA ASP A 23 -9.01 7.96 10.19
C ASP A 23 -10.22 7.50 9.36
N ALA A 24 -9.99 6.78 8.26
CA ALA A 24 -11.06 6.20 7.46
C ALA A 24 -11.91 5.21 8.26
N ALA A 25 -11.28 4.30 9.02
CA ALA A 25 -11.96 3.36 9.90
C ALA A 25 -12.81 4.08 10.97
N VAL A 26 -12.28 5.12 11.63
CA VAL A 26 -13.03 5.87 12.64
C VAL A 26 -14.20 6.64 12.03
N ARG A 27 -13.99 7.31 10.90
CA ARG A 27 -15.05 8.10 10.22
C ARG A 27 -16.20 7.25 9.71
N THR A 28 -15.89 6.03 9.27
CA THR A 28 -16.89 5.07 8.78
C THR A 28 -17.41 4.15 9.88
N HIS A 29 -17.14 4.48 11.15
CA HIS A 29 -17.58 3.67 12.30
C HIS A 29 -17.20 2.19 12.22
N GLY A 30 -16.06 1.91 11.58
CA GLY A 30 -15.45 0.59 11.48
C GLY A 30 -15.84 -0.23 10.25
N ASP A 31 -16.55 0.35 9.29
CA ASP A 31 -16.84 -0.29 7.99
C ASP A 31 -15.56 -0.43 7.16
N VAL A 32 -14.74 0.63 7.09
CA VAL A 32 -13.36 0.49 6.59
C VAL A 32 -12.58 -0.35 7.61
N SER A 33 -12.04 -1.47 7.14
CA SER A 33 -11.16 -2.31 7.94
C SER A 33 -9.85 -1.57 8.23
N PHE A 34 -9.36 -1.71 9.46
CA PHE A 34 -8.00 -1.29 9.82
C PHE A 34 -7.13 -2.55 9.87
N SER A 35 -6.16 -2.64 8.97
CA SER A 35 -5.25 -3.79 8.81
C SER A 35 -3.97 -3.36 8.08
N GLN A 36 -3.01 -4.29 7.95
CA GLN A 36 -1.69 -4.02 7.34
C GLN A 36 -1.70 -3.86 5.82
N GLY A 37 -2.77 -4.30 5.13
CA GLY A 37 -2.84 -4.27 3.67
C GLY A 37 -2.88 -2.86 3.09
N GLY A 38 -2.90 -2.78 1.76
CA GLY A 38 -2.96 -1.53 1.02
C GLY A 38 -3.00 -1.76 -0.48
N SER A 39 -2.93 -0.68 -1.23
CA SER A 39 -3.03 -0.65 -2.69
C SER A 39 -1.84 0.08 -3.32
N CYS A 40 -1.58 -0.14 -4.61
CA CYS A 40 -0.60 0.68 -5.35
C CYS A 40 -0.97 2.17 -5.32
N TYR A 41 -2.27 2.48 -5.25
CA TYR A 41 -2.73 3.86 -5.16
C TYR A 41 -2.36 4.51 -3.82
N ASP A 42 -2.22 3.76 -2.72
CA ASP A 42 -1.74 4.31 -1.44
C ASP A 42 -0.32 4.88 -1.58
N ALA A 43 0.55 4.21 -2.34
CA ALA A 43 1.90 4.70 -2.63
C ALA A 43 1.88 5.94 -3.54
N LEU A 44 1.06 5.93 -4.61
CA LEU A 44 0.93 7.07 -5.52
C LEU A 44 0.33 8.30 -4.82
N TYR A 45 -0.70 8.11 -4.01
CA TYR A 45 -1.25 9.16 -3.16
C TYR A 45 -0.21 9.62 -2.13
N GLY A 46 0.48 8.67 -1.50
CA GLY A 46 1.42 8.95 -0.42
C GLY A 46 2.60 9.81 -0.85
N MET A 47 3.19 9.54 -2.01
CA MET A 47 4.29 10.36 -2.52
C MET A 47 3.89 11.82 -2.79
N GLU A 48 2.64 12.06 -3.20
CA GLU A 48 2.10 13.42 -3.43
C GLU A 48 1.70 14.11 -2.12
N ALA A 49 1.05 13.37 -1.21
CA ALA A 49 0.49 13.90 0.03
C ALA A 49 1.53 14.10 1.13
N PHE A 50 2.47 13.15 1.25
CA PHE A 50 3.45 13.09 2.34
C PHE A 50 4.86 13.39 1.84
N GLY A 51 5.15 13.09 0.57
CA GLY A 51 6.50 13.11 0.02
C GLY A 51 7.17 11.74 0.09
N LEU A 52 8.49 11.72 -0.12
CA LEU A 52 9.31 10.52 -0.07
C LEU A 52 10.53 10.76 0.80
N VAL A 53 11.07 9.70 1.37
CA VAL A 53 12.37 9.74 2.06
C VAL A 53 13.23 8.55 1.63
N PRO A 54 14.56 8.69 1.62
CA PRO A 54 15.48 7.56 1.45
C PRO A 54 15.29 6.51 2.55
N GLU A 55 15.55 5.25 2.22
CA GLU A 55 15.45 4.12 3.15
C GLU A 55 16.24 4.37 4.45
N GLU A 56 17.46 4.92 4.35
CA GLU A 56 18.31 5.17 5.52
C GLU A 56 17.70 6.12 6.57
N CYS A 57 16.70 6.92 6.18
CA CYS A 57 16.01 7.86 7.06
C CYS A 57 14.95 7.19 7.94
N MET A 58 14.39 6.05 7.54
CA MET A 58 13.37 5.33 8.30
C MET A 58 13.37 3.85 7.89
N ARG A 59 14.27 3.07 8.50
CA ARG A 59 14.50 1.65 8.18
C ARG A 59 13.58 0.72 8.97
N PRO A 60 13.19 -0.44 8.42
CA PRO A 60 12.44 -1.46 9.15
C PRO A 60 13.29 -2.05 10.28
N GLY A 61 12.65 -2.57 11.33
CA GLY A 61 13.32 -3.31 12.39
C GLY A 61 14.06 -2.49 13.46
N VAL A 62 14.51 -1.27 13.12
CA VAL A 62 15.47 -0.50 13.95
C VAL A 62 14.97 -0.25 15.38
N MET A 63 13.67 0.02 15.54
CA MET A 63 13.10 0.38 16.84
C MET A 63 13.06 -0.78 17.84
N TYR A 64 13.21 -2.02 17.38
CA TYR A 64 13.19 -3.23 18.20
C TYR A 64 14.43 -4.10 17.96
N ALA A 65 15.55 -3.45 17.64
CA ALA A 65 16.89 -4.06 17.50
C ALA A 65 16.96 -5.17 16.43
N ASP A 66 16.19 -5.03 15.36
CA ASP A 66 16.21 -5.91 14.19
C ASP A 66 16.54 -5.09 12.91
N THR A 67 16.58 -5.78 11.78
CA THR A 67 16.80 -5.24 10.43
C THR A 67 15.63 -5.51 9.50
N LEU A 68 14.66 -6.32 9.92
CA LEU A 68 13.47 -6.68 9.16
C LEU A 68 12.21 -6.32 9.95
N SER A 69 11.12 -6.08 9.22
CA SER A 69 9.83 -5.76 9.83
C SER A 69 9.20 -6.97 10.54
N ASN A 70 8.78 -6.76 11.78
CA ASN A 70 7.80 -7.59 12.46
C ASN A 70 6.71 -6.71 13.07
N HIS A 71 5.55 -6.65 12.43
CA HIS A 71 4.46 -5.75 12.82
C HIS A 71 3.35 -6.46 13.61
N THR A 72 3.55 -7.70 14.06
CA THR A 72 2.51 -8.46 14.78
C THR A 72 2.09 -7.75 16.07
N GLU A 73 3.05 -7.30 16.89
CA GLU A 73 2.74 -6.57 18.14
C GLU A 73 2.16 -5.19 17.87
N LEU A 74 2.71 -4.45 16.89
CA LEU A 74 2.18 -3.16 16.46
C LEU A 74 0.70 -3.28 16.09
N SER A 75 0.34 -4.21 15.19
CA SER A 75 -1.04 -4.42 14.77
C SER A 75 -1.95 -4.81 15.93
N ALA A 76 -1.53 -5.73 16.80
CA ALA A 76 -2.34 -6.11 17.96
C ALA A 76 -2.74 -4.91 18.82
N LEU A 77 -1.82 -3.96 19.04
CA LEU A 77 -2.08 -2.73 19.79
C LEU A 77 -2.96 -1.76 19.00
N THR A 78 -2.59 -1.46 17.76
CA THR A 78 -3.26 -0.43 16.98
C THR A 78 -4.66 -0.84 16.53
N ASP A 79 -4.88 -2.12 16.23
CA ASP A 79 -6.20 -2.67 15.88
C ASP A 79 -7.17 -2.49 17.05
N ALA A 80 -6.72 -2.81 18.27
CA ALA A 80 -7.53 -2.63 19.48
C ALA A 80 -7.83 -1.14 19.74
N MET A 81 -6.84 -0.26 19.57
CA MET A 81 -7.02 1.19 19.73
C MET A 81 -8.03 1.76 18.73
N VAL A 82 -7.87 1.43 17.45
CA VAL A 82 -8.76 1.91 16.38
C VAL A 82 -10.17 1.34 16.57
N ALA A 83 -10.31 0.04 16.87
CA ALA A 83 -11.62 -0.58 17.11
C ALA A 83 -12.34 0.03 18.33
N ALA A 84 -11.63 0.33 19.41
CA ALA A 84 -12.21 0.97 20.60
C ALA A 84 -12.83 2.34 20.29
N VAL A 85 -12.24 3.07 19.33
CA VAL A 85 -12.75 4.38 18.87
C VAL A 85 -13.85 4.21 17.82
N ALA A 86 -13.60 3.41 16.79
CA ALA A 86 -14.48 3.28 15.62
C ALA A 86 -15.78 2.50 15.93
N LYS A 87 -15.67 1.42 16.71
CA LYS A 87 -16.77 0.47 16.99
C LYS A 87 -17.26 0.53 18.45
N GLY A 88 -16.65 1.41 19.26
CA GLY A 88 -16.98 1.57 20.68
C GLY A 88 -18.27 2.35 20.94
N ARG A 89 -18.52 2.64 22.22
CA ARG A 89 -19.71 3.40 22.68
C ARG A 89 -19.42 4.88 22.95
N LEU A 90 -18.26 5.38 22.54
CA LEU A 90 -17.86 6.77 22.73
C LEU A 90 -18.81 7.69 21.96
N ARG A 91 -19.50 8.59 22.67
CA ARG A 91 -20.46 9.52 22.07
C ARG A 91 -19.84 10.84 21.62
N LYS A 92 -18.68 11.20 22.18
CA LYS A 92 -17.92 12.39 21.83
C LYS A 92 -16.43 12.08 21.94
N LEU A 93 -15.70 12.25 20.84
CA LEU A 93 -14.26 12.11 20.83
C LEU A 93 -13.60 13.39 21.36
N GLN A 94 -12.54 13.24 22.16
CA GLN A 94 -11.83 14.36 22.76
C GLN A 94 -10.88 15.01 21.75
N HIS A 95 -10.73 16.33 21.86
CA HIS A 95 -9.80 17.14 21.08
C HIS A 95 -9.12 18.18 21.97
N ASP A 96 -7.96 18.70 21.54
CA ASP A 96 -7.26 19.79 22.21
C ASP A 96 -7.85 21.18 21.83
N GLU A 97 -7.25 22.25 22.34
CA GLU A 97 -7.66 23.64 22.09
C GLU A 97 -7.61 24.06 20.60
N ASN A 98 -6.85 23.32 19.77
CA ASN A 98 -6.73 23.55 18.33
C ASN A 98 -7.59 22.58 17.52
N ASN A 99 -8.53 21.87 18.16
CA ASN A 99 -9.38 20.83 17.58
C ASN A 99 -8.62 19.61 17.03
N ASN A 100 -7.40 19.35 17.50
CA ASN A 100 -6.70 18.11 17.15
C ASN A 100 -7.24 16.96 18.00
N MET A 101 -7.63 15.88 17.33
CA MET A 101 -8.19 14.70 17.99
C MET A 101 -7.13 13.97 18.82
N LEU A 102 -7.40 13.73 20.11
CA LEU A 102 -6.46 13.04 21.00
C LEU A 102 -6.19 11.60 20.57
N TRP A 103 -7.20 10.91 20.03
CA TRP A 103 -7.05 9.53 19.57
C TRP A 103 -6.07 9.42 18.39
N LYS A 104 -6.02 10.43 17.50
CA LYS A 104 -5.06 10.48 16.39
C LYS A 104 -3.63 10.58 16.91
N LYS A 105 -3.41 11.46 17.91
CA LYS A 105 -2.11 11.60 18.56
C LYS A 105 -1.66 10.29 19.21
N ALA A 106 -2.58 9.58 19.87
CA ALA A 106 -2.29 8.29 20.48
C ALA A 106 -1.89 7.23 19.44
N VAL A 107 -2.67 7.07 18.36
CA VAL A 107 -2.36 6.13 17.28
C VAL A 107 -1.03 6.48 16.61
N ALA A 108 -0.79 7.76 16.31
CA ALA A 108 0.46 8.22 15.71
C ALA A 108 1.69 7.96 16.60
N ALA A 109 1.57 8.21 17.91
CA ALA A 109 2.64 7.96 18.87
C ALA A 109 2.98 6.46 18.97
N VAL A 110 1.97 5.59 19.02
CA VAL A 110 2.20 4.13 19.03
C VAL A 110 2.89 3.69 17.74
N HIS A 111 2.44 4.14 16.57
CA HIS A 111 3.14 3.83 15.31
C HIS A 111 4.58 4.32 15.31
N GLN A 112 4.84 5.52 15.83
CA GLN A 112 6.20 6.09 15.91
C GLN A 112 7.13 5.26 16.81
N ILE A 113 6.62 4.68 17.90
CA ILE A 113 7.40 3.81 18.79
C ILE A 113 7.91 2.57 18.06
N TYR A 114 7.11 1.98 17.17
CA TYR A 114 7.46 0.74 16.47
C TYR A 114 8.12 0.97 15.11
N LEU A 115 7.73 2.01 14.38
CA LEU A 115 8.20 2.26 13.01
C LEU A 115 9.34 3.29 12.96
N GLY A 116 9.45 4.15 13.98
CA GLY A 116 10.38 5.28 14.01
C GLY A 116 9.70 6.61 13.67
N SER A 117 10.46 7.69 13.84
CA SER A 117 9.99 9.06 13.59
C SER A 117 10.12 9.43 12.11
N ALA A 118 9.01 9.87 11.51
CA ALA A 118 9.02 10.52 10.21
C ALA A 118 9.90 11.79 10.24
N PRO A 119 10.95 11.90 9.42
CA PRO A 119 11.86 13.04 9.46
C PRO A 119 11.22 14.27 8.82
N GLU A 120 11.29 15.42 9.50
CA GLU A 120 10.89 16.71 8.89
C GLU A 120 11.95 17.22 7.90
N LYS A 121 13.22 16.91 8.19
CA LYS A 121 14.39 17.25 7.38
C LYS A 121 15.44 16.15 7.43
N PHE A 122 16.16 15.95 6.35
CA PHE A 122 17.27 15.00 6.25
C PHE A 122 18.29 15.46 5.20
N THR A 123 19.51 14.91 5.25
CA THR A 123 20.53 15.14 4.22
C THR A 123 20.68 13.90 3.37
N TYR A 124 20.57 14.04 2.05
CA TYR A 124 20.79 12.96 1.08
C TYR A 124 21.80 13.42 0.03
N LYS A 125 22.87 12.62 -0.17
CA LYS A 125 23.97 12.91 -1.12
C LYS A 125 24.49 14.37 -1.01
N GLY A 126 24.67 14.85 0.21
CA GLY A 126 25.24 16.17 0.51
C GLY A 126 24.28 17.37 0.39
N LYS A 127 22.98 17.14 0.18
CA LYS A 127 21.96 18.21 0.13
C LYS A 127 20.86 17.96 1.17
N GLU A 128 20.41 19.02 1.82
CA GLU A 128 19.27 18.99 2.75
C GLU A 128 17.93 18.95 1.98
N TYR A 129 17.00 18.13 2.46
CA TYR A 129 15.65 17.96 1.93
C TYR A 129 14.62 17.88 3.07
N THR A 130 13.40 18.31 2.77
CA THR A 130 12.16 17.79 3.40
C THR A 130 11.61 16.61 2.57
N PRO A 131 10.73 15.75 3.11
CA PRO A 131 10.14 14.66 2.34
C PRO A 131 9.49 15.11 1.03
N LYS A 132 8.78 16.24 1.06
CA LYS A 132 8.17 16.85 -0.12
C LYS A 132 9.21 17.29 -1.16
N SER A 133 10.24 18.03 -0.75
CA SER A 133 11.28 18.49 -1.68
C SER A 133 12.12 17.34 -2.27
N PHE A 134 12.24 16.23 -1.53
CA PHE A 134 12.91 15.03 -2.03
C PHE A 134 12.06 14.33 -3.09
N PHE A 135 10.75 14.15 -2.83
CA PHE A 135 9.79 13.69 -3.84
C PHE A 135 9.84 14.55 -5.11
N GLU A 136 9.76 15.88 -4.98
CA GLU A 136 9.84 16.81 -6.11
C GLU A 136 11.13 16.63 -6.93
N SER A 137 12.25 16.27 -6.29
CA SER A 137 13.53 16.02 -6.97
C SER A 137 13.53 14.77 -7.86
N THR A 138 12.69 13.78 -7.55
CA THR A 138 12.54 12.55 -8.35
C THR A 138 11.90 12.85 -9.71
N GLY A 139 11.00 13.84 -9.75
CA GLY A 139 10.18 14.14 -10.91
C GLY A 139 9.07 13.12 -11.19
N LEU A 140 8.80 12.21 -10.25
CA LEU A 140 7.63 11.34 -10.26
C LEU A 140 6.36 12.17 -10.13
N LYS A 141 5.27 11.69 -10.74
CA LYS A 141 3.93 12.27 -10.63
C LYS A 141 2.91 11.17 -10.60
N ALA A 142 1.94 11.24 -9.69
CA ALA A 142 0.88 10.24 -9.62
C ALA A 142 0.05 10.21 -10.91
N SER A 143 -0.09 11.36 -11.58
CA SER A 143 -0.84 11.50 -12.84
C SER A 143 -0.26 10.73 -14.03
N ASP A 144 1.00 10.30 -13.95
CA ASP A 144 1.67 9.58 -15.03
C ASP A 144 1.37 8.07 -14.97
N TYR A 145 0.64 7.61 -13.95
CA TYR A 145 0.28 6.22 -13.72
C TYR A 145 -1.24 6.02 -13.82
N VAL A 146 -1.65 4.84 -14.29
CA VAL A 146 -3.06 4.43 -14.35
C VAL A 146 -3.23 3.05 -13.74
N SER A 147 -4.37 2.81 -13.11
CA SER A 147 -4.78 1.47 -12.67
C SER A 147 -5.68 0.85 -13.74
N LEU A 148 -5.40 -0.40 -14.10
CA LEU A 148 -6.15 -1.16 -15.09
C LEU A 148 -6.66 -2.45 -14.46
N THR A 149 -7.84 -2.90 -14.89
CA THR A 149 -8.45 -4.15 -14.45
C THR A 149 -9.30 -4.77 -15.55
N SER A 150 -9.82 -5.98 -15.32
CA SER A 150 -10.67 -6.69 -16.28
C SER A 150 -11.75 -7.51 -15.56
N PHE A 151 -12.97 -6.97 -15.50
CA PHE A 151 -14.14 -7.63 -14.92
C PHE A 151 -15.43 -7.32 -15.68
N THR A 152 -16.44 -8.18 -15.56
CA THR A 152 -17.70 -8.07 -16.31
C THR A 152 -18.87 -7.47 -15.52
N HIS A 153 -18.73 -7.24 -14.21
CA HIS A 153 -19.78 -6.63 -13.38
C HIS A 153 -19.89 -5.11 -13.55
N HIS A 154 -18.91 -4.51 -14.24
CA HIS A 154 -18.95 -3.12 -14.71
C HIS A 154 -18.72 -3.07 -16.22
N PRO A 155 -19.22 -2.03 -16.92
CA PRO A 155 -18.96 -1.87 -18.35
C PRO A 155 -17.47 -1.75 -18.66
N PHE A 156 -17.02 -2.35 -19.77
CA PHE A 156 -15.70 -2.08 -20.32
C PHE A 156 -15.57 -0.62 -20.76
N TYR A 157 -14.33 -0.12 -20.78
CA TYR A 157 -13.95 1.26 -21.10
C TYR A 157 -14.53 2.31 -20.15
N SER A 158 -14.92 1.89 -18.95
CA SER A 158 -15.34 2.75 -17.85
C SER A 158 -14.34 2.66 -16.69
N GLN A 159 -14.51 3.54 -15.70
CA GLN A 159 -13.74 3.52 -14.46
C GLN A 159 -14.64 3.11 -13.30
N PHE A 160 -14.15 2.25 -12.43
CA PHE A 160 -14.80 1.89 -11.18
C PHE A 160 -13.77 1.58 -10.09
N PRO A 161 -14.11 1.74 -8.80
CA PRO A 161 -13.24 1.31 -7.73
C PRO A 161 -13.38 -0.19 -7.50
N ILE A 162 -12.28 -0.94 -7.63
CA ILE A 162 -12.28 -2.38 -7.32
C ILE A 162 -12.74 -2.57 -5.87
N GLU A 163 -13.77 -3.38 -5.67
CA GLU A 163 -14.48 -3.53 -4.41
C GLU A 163 -13.78 -4.48 -3.42
N VAL A 164 -12.54 -4.15 -3.06
CA VAL A 164 -11.72 -4.89 -2.08
C VAL A 164 -11.41 -4.04 -0.86
N GLN A 165 -11.18 -4.70 0.29
CA GLN A 165 -11.00 -4.02 1.58
C GLN A 165 -9.80 -3.06 1.61
N ASP A 166 -8.73 -3.41 0.90
CA ASP A 166 -7.53 -2.57 0.83
C ASP A 166 -7.66 -1.38 -0.13
N ASN A 167 -8.71 -1.34 -0.96
CA ASN A 167 -9.07 -0.15 -1.75
C ASN A 167 -10.02 0.77 -0.96
N TRP A 168 -9.70 1.02 0.32
CA TRP A 168 -10.50 1.87 1.21
C TRP A 168 -10.46 3.36 0.84
N ARG A 169 -9.51 3.77 -0.04
CA ARG A 169 -9.49 5.10 -0.68
C ARG A 169 -10.40 5.20 -1.90
N HIS A 170 -11.03 4.09 -2.32
CA HIS A 170 -11.91 4.01 -3.48
C HIS A 170 -11.25 4.51 -4.77
N ALA A 171 -9.98 4.14 -4.96
CA ALA A 171 -9.22 4.45 -6.15
C ALA A 171 -9.83 3.78 -7.39
N LEU A 172 -9.90 4.51 -8.48
CA LEU A 172 -10.52 4.06 -9.73
C LEU A 172 -9.53 3.24 -10.57
N SER A 173 -10.05 2.21 -11.23
CA SER A 173 -9.35 1.44 -12.26
C SER A 173 -10.13 1.48 -13.57
N TYR A 174 -9.43 1.64 -14.70
CA TYR A 174 -10.04 1.49 -16.02
C TYR A 174 -10.28 0.01 -16.30
N ASN A 175 -11.49 -0.31 -16.77
CA ASN A 175 -11.89 -1.68 -17.06
C ASN A 175 -11.70 -2.02 -18.54
N LEU A 176 -10.94 -3.07 -18.85
CA LEU A 176 -10.68 -3.53 -20.22
C LEU A 176 -11.19 -4.96 -20.44
N PRO A 177 -11.58 -5.33 -21.68
CA PRO A 177 -11.73 -6.73 -22.05
C PRO A 177 -10.42 -7.50 -21.80
N LEU A 178 -10.52 -8.78 -21.44
CA LEU A 178 -9.38 -9.56 -20.96
C LEU A 178 -8.21 -9.60 -21.96
N ASP A 179 -8.49 -9.81 -23.25
CA ASP A 179 -7.43 -9.88 -24.27
C ASP A 179 -6.68 -8.55 -24.41
N GLU A 180 -7.40 -7.42 -24.39
CA GLU A 180 -6.78 -6.08 -24.42
C GLU A 180 -6.00 -5.78 -23.14
N PHE A 181 -6.50 -6.24 -21.98
CA PHE A 181 -5.78 -6.12 -20.72
C PHE A 181 -4.44 -6.86 -20.78
N MET A 182 -4.41 -8.08 -21.34
CA MET A 182 -3.17 -8.85 -21.51
C MET A 182 -2.22 -8.21 -22.54
N GLU A 183 -2.73 -7.60 -23.60
CA GLU A 183 -1.92 -6.85 -24.58
C GLU A 183 -1.13 -5.71 -23.92
N VAL A 184 -1.69 -5.06 -22.89
CA VAL A 184 -0.99 -4.02 -22.14
C VAL A 184 0.26 -4.57 -21.43
N PHE A 185 0.21 -5.80 -20.90
CA PHE A 185 1.38 -6.40 -20.25
C PHE A 185 2.52 -6.57 -21.25
N ASP A 186 2.25 -7.20 -22.38
CA ASP A 186 3.24 -7.41 -23.44
C ASP A 186 3.79 -6.08 -23.95
N ASN A 187 2.93 -5.12 -24.25
CA ASN A 187 3.35 -3.80 -24.74
C ASN A 187 4.22 -3.06 -23.72
N ALA A 188 3.85 -3.06 -22.43
CA ALA A 188 4.63 -2.40 -21.39
C ALA A 188 6.05 -2.97 -21.30
N ILE A 189 6.18 -4.30 -21.22
CA ILE A 189 7.49 -4.95 -21.15
C ILE A 189 8.30 -4.73 -22.43
N ASN A 190 7.69 -4.94 -23.61
CA ASN A 190 8.35 -4.79 -24.91
C ASN A 190 8.84 -3.36 -25.19
N THR A 191 8.25 -2.37 -24.53
CA THR A 191 8.64 -0.95 -24.66
C THR A 191 9.47 -0.43 -23.48
N GLY A 192 9.90 -1.32 -22.58
CA GLY A 192 10.87 -1.02 -21.51
C GLY A 192 10.26 -0.47 -20.22
N TYR A 193 8.97 -0.66 -20.00
CA TYR A 193 8.28 -0.36 -18.75
C TYR A 193 8.18 -1.60 -17.85
N THR A 194 7.94 -1.38 -16.56
CA THR A 194 7.61 -2.41 -15.57
C THR A 194 6.15 -2.26 -15.12
N ILE A 195 5.61 -3.26 -14.42
CA ILE A 195 4.19 -3.29 -14.01
C ILE A 195 4.11 -3.57 -12.51
N ALA A 196 3.32 -2.77 -11.78
CA ALA A 196 2.89 -3.12 -10.43
C ALA A 196 1.70 -4.08 -10.53
N TRP A 197 1.89 -5.33 -10.12
CA TRP A 197 0.94 -6.41 -10.35
C TRP A 197 0.27 -6.86 -9.05
N GLY A 198 -1.03 -6.62 -8.92
CA GLY A 198 -1.87 -7.18 -7.87
C GLY A 198 -2.54 -8.46 -8.36
N ALA A 199 -2.32 -9.57 -7.65
CA ALA A 199 -2.87 -10.88 -8.00
C ALA A 199 -3.22 -11.70 -6.75
N ASP A 200 -4.12 -12.66 -6.93
CA ASP A 200 -4.30 -13.74 -5.97
C ASP A 200 -3.13 -14.73 -6.08
N VAL A 201 -2.49 -15.02 -4.95
CA VAL A 201 -1.35 -15.93 -4.83
C VAL A 201 -1.63 -17.10 -3.88
N SER A 202 -2.90 -17.33 -3.56
CA SER A 202 -3.37 -18.40 -2.65
C SER A 202 -3.68 -19.72 -3.36
N GLU A 203 -3.25 -19.85 -4.61
CA GLU A 203 -3.47 -21.02 -5.45
C GLU A 203 -2.35 -22.07 -5.35
N PRO A 204 -2.64 -23.38 -5.45
CA PRO A 204 -1.62 -24.44 -5.45
C PRO A 204 -0.54 -24.28 -6.53
N GLY A 205 -0.86 -23.59 -7.62
CA GLY A 205 0.07 -23.29 -8.70
C GLY A 205 1.08 -22.19 -8.39
N PHE A 206 0.89 -21.41 -7.32
CA PHE A 206 1.85 -20.42 -6.82
C PHE A 206 2.72 -21.06 -5.74
N THR A 207 3.95 -21.39 -6.09
CA THR A 207 4.79 -22.29 -5.30
C THR A 207 5.96 -21.58 -4.62
N ARG A 208 6.54 -22.22 -3.60
CA ARG A 208 7.70 -21.69 -2.85
C ARG A 208 8.99 -21.72 -3.65
N GLU A 209 8.97 -22.39 -4.79
CA GLU A 209 10.07 -22.48 -5.76
C GLU A 209 10.12 -21.27 -6.70
N GLY A 210 9.24 -20.27 -6.51
CA GLY A 210 9.25 -19.03 -7.29
C GLY A 210 8.54 -19.17 -8.65
N VAL A 211 7.55 -20.05 -8.75
CA VAL A 211 6.80 -20.32 -9.98
C VAL A 211 5.31 -20.12 -9.73
N ALA A 212 4.61 -19.56 -10.73
CA ALA A 212 3.16 -19.45 -10.78
C ALA A 212 2.65 -20.09 -12.08
N VAL A 213 1.88 -21.17 -11.98
CA VAL A 213 1.34 -21.91 -13.13
C VAL A 213 -0.15 -22.19 -13.00
N MET A 214 -0.82 -22.31 -14.13
CA MET A 214 -2.22 -22.76 -14.22
C MET A 214 -2.27 -24.15 -14.88
N PRO A 215 -2.10 -25.24 -14.12
CA PRO A 215 -2.08 -26.58 -14.69
C PRO A 215 -3.47 -27.03 -15.15
N ASP A 216 -3.52 -27.72 -16.29
CA ASP A 216 -4.73 -28.40 -16.75
C ASP A 216 -4.92 -29.69 -15.95
N ASN A 217 -5.65 -29.59 -14.83
CA ASN A 217 -5.86 -30.70 -13.91
C ASN A 217 -6.56 -31.91 -14.56
N GLN A 218 -7.31 -31.73 -15.65
CA GLN A 218 -7.92 -32.85 -16.39
C GLN A 218 -6.86 -33.64 -17.16
N LYS A 219 -5.92 -32.97 -17.83
CA LYS A 219 -4.80 -33.65 -18.52
C LYS A 219 -3.80 -34.29 -17.57
N VAL A 220 -3.58 -33.71 -16.38
CA VAL A 220 -2.68 -34.29 -15.37
C VAL A 220 -3.24 -35.60 -14.82
N GLN A 221 -4.56 -35.72 -14.68
CA GLN A 221 -5.20 -36.98 -14.27
C GLN A 221 -5.10 -38.07 -15.34
N GLU A 222 -5.21 -37.73 -16.63
CA GLU A 222 -5.07 -38.70 -17.73
C GLU A 222 -3.66 -39.32 -17.80
N LEU A 223 -2.61 -38.56 -17.45
CA LEU A 223 -1.23 -39.04 -17.41
C LEU A 223 -0.87 -39.81 -16.12
N SER A 224 -1.71 -39.76 -15.09
CA SER A 224 -1.46 -40.41 -13.79
C SER A 224 -1.67 -41.95 -13.79
N GLY A 225 -2.01 -42.52 -14.96
CA GLY A 225 -2.18 -43.96 -15.16
C GLY A 225 -1.43 -44.52 -16.37
N SER A 226 -0.53 -43.74 -16.98
CA SER A 226 0.33 -44.21 -18.06
C SER A 226 1.77 -44.39 -17.55
N ASP A 227 2.09 -45.61 -17.14
CA ASP A 227 3.47 -46.14 -17.10
C ASP A 227 4.05 -46.26 -18.53
#